data_AF-A0A7V4PP53-F1
#
_entry.id   AF-A0A7V4PP53-F1
#
_cell.length_a   1.000
_cell.length_b   1.000
_cell.length_c   1.000
_cell.angle_alpha   90.00
_cell.angle_beta   90.00
_cell.angle_gamma   90.00
#
_symmetry.space_group_name_H-M   'P 1'
#
loop_
_entity.id
_entity.type
_entity.pdbx_description
1 polymer ?
#
loop_
_entity_poly.entity_id
_entity_poly.type
_entity_poly.pdbx_seq_one_letter_code
_entity_poly.pdbx_strand_id
1 'polypeptide(L)'
;WVQLLKVPYRVLFPLILLFCMIGVYSVSSNIWDMVIMLIFGVVGYLMKKFDYEPVPLVLSFVLGRMAEESIRQSLVLSRGSVMIFLSRPLPRAFLLVALVLILLPLILPRLKSALRVRGGLGESMS
;
A
#
# COMPACT_ATOMS: atom_id res chain seq x y z
N TRP A 1 15.53 -4.34 34.58
CA TRP A 1 14.54 -4.19 33.48
C TRP A 1 14.64 -2.87 32.69
N VAL A 2 15.58 -1.95 32.98
CA VAL A 2 15.74 -0.67 32.24
C VAL A 2 17.08 -0.54 31.47
N GLN A 3 18.01 -1.51 31.58
CA GLN A 3 19.32 -1.43 30.90
C GLN A 3 19.35 -1.98 29.47
N LEU A 4 18.34 -2.74 29.02
CA LEU A 4 18.24 -3.19 27.62
C LEU A 4 18.03 -2.02 26.64
N LEU A 5 17.50 -0.87 27.11
CA LEU A 5 17.38 0.36 26.32
C LEU A 5 18.64 1.23 26.32
N LYS A 6 19.67 0.91 27.13
CA LYS A 6 20.93 1.66 27.15
C LYS A 6 21.90 1.25 26.04
N VAL A 7 21.63 0.16 25.34
CA VAL A 7 22.44 -0.23 24.18
C VAL A 7 22.07 0.72 23.03
N PRO A 8 23.04 1.48 22.47
CA PRO A 8 22.76 2.37 21.36
C PRO A 8 22.12 1.57 20.22
N TYR A 9 20.95 2.01 19.75
CA TYR A 9 20.18 1.39 18.66
C TYR A 9 21.01 1.12 17.39
N ARG A 10 22.11 1.87 17.22
CA ARG A 10 23.08 1.73 16.14
C ARG A 10 23.87 0.41 16.19
N VAL A 11 24.03 -0.21 17.37
CA VAL A 11 24.77 -1.47 17.57
C VAL A 11 23.82 -2.67 17.68
N LEU A 12 22.60 -2.44 18.17
CA LEU A 12 21.59 -3.50 18.26
C LEU A 12 21.19 -4.03 16.87
N PHE A 13 21.05 -3.13 15.89
CA PHE A 13 20.67 -3.48 14.52
C PHE A 13 21.62 -4.48 13.81
N PRO A 14 22.94 -4.22 13.74
CA PRO A 14 23.88 -5.17 13.13
C PRO A 14 23.97 -6.49 13.90
N LEU A 15 23.80 -6.46 15.23
CA LEU A 15 23.78 -7.68 16.04
C LEU A 15 22.56 -8.56 15.73
N ILE A 16 21.38 -7.96 15.60
CA ILE A 16 20.15 -8.65 15.18
C ILE A 16 20.32 -9.23 13.76
N LEU A 17 20.90 -8.47 12.82
CA LEU A 17 21.15 -8.94 11.46
C LEU A 17 22.10 -10.14 11.42
N LEU A 18 23.20 -10.09 12.17
CA LEU A 18 24.14 -11.22 12.28
C LEU A 18 23.46 -12.45 12.86
N PHE A 19 22.68 -12.29 13.93
CA PHE A 19 21.95 -13.39 14.55
C PHE A 19 20.93 -14.01 13.59
N CYS A 20 20.25 -13.17 12.80
CA CYS A 20 19.26 -13.61 11.83
C CYS A 20 19.91 -14.33 10.63
N MET A 21 21.10 -13.90 10.19
CA MET A 21 21.87 -14.62 9.15
C MET A 21 22.28 -16.01 9.62
N ILE A 22 22.75 -16.13 10.87
CA ILE A 22 23.10 -17.42 11.49
C ILE A 22 21.86 -18.33 11.57
N GLY A 23 20.71 -17.77 11.95
CA GLY A 23 19.45 -18.50 12.04
C GLY A 23 18.98 -19.07 10.70
N VAL A 24 18.97 -18.27 9.62
CA VAL A 24 18.54 -18.73 8.29
C VAL A 24 19.52 -19.75 7.70
N TYR A 25 20.83 -19.55 7.92
CA TYR A 25 21.85 -20.51 7.53
C TYR A 25 21.66 -21.88 8.20
N SER A 26 21.28 -21.88 9.49
CA SER A 26 21.03 -23.10 10.26
C SER A 26 19.77 -23.85 9.82
N VAL A 27 18.69 -23.13 9.47
CA VAL A 27 17.39 -23.75 9.17
C VAL A 27 17.33 -24.32 7.76
N SER A 28 17.79 -23.59 6.75
CA SER A 28 17.54 -23.97 5.35
C SER A 28 18.74 -24.67 4.69
N SER A 29 19.98 -24.49 5.17
CA SER A 29 21.22 -24.90 4.46
C SER A 29 21.23 -24.54 2.96
N ASN A 30 20.38 -23.59 2.56
CA ASN A 30 20.17 -23.20 1.18
C ASN A 30 20.61 -21.74 1.04
N ILE A 31 21.55 -21.50 0.13
CA ILE A 31 22.10 -20.18 -0.15
C ILE A 31 20.99 -19.21 -0.60
N TRP A 32 19.93 -19.69 -1.25
CA TRP A 32 18.86 -18.83 -1.74
C TRP A 32 18.08 -18.13 -0.63
N ASP A 33 17.75 -18.81 0.46
CA ASP A 33 17.05 -18.21 1.60
C ASP A 33 17.93 -17.16 2.31
N MET A 34 19.24 -17.42 2.38
CA MET A 34 20.20 -16.47 2.92
C MET A 34 20.28 -15.20 2.06
N VAL A 35 20.27 -15.33 0.74
CA VAL A 35 20.26 -14.18 -0.19
C VAL A 35 18.97 -13.37 -0.05
N ILE A 36 17.80 -14.01 0.01
CA ILE A 36 16.51 -13.32 0.22
C ILE A 36 16.50 -12.58 1.55
N MET A 37 16.98 -13.23 2.63
CA MET A 37 17.09 -12.62 3.94
C MET A 37 18.04 -11.41 3.93
N LEU A 38 19.17 -11.50 3.22
CA LEU A 38 20.12 -10.39 3.08
C LEU A 38 19.48 -9.21 2.34
N ILE A 39 18.76 -9.47 1.25
CA ILE A 39 18.01 -8.45 0.50
C ILE A 39 16.98 -7.77 1.42
N PHE A 40 16.17 -8.54 2.15
CA PHE A 40 15.17 -7.99 3.07
C PHE A 40 15.82 -7.22 4.23
N GLY A 41 16.97 -7.65 4.74
CA GLY A 41 17.75 -6.95 5.74
C GLY A 41 18.26 -5.59 5.24
N VAL A 42 18.74 -5.54 3.99
CA VAL A 42 19.15 -4.29 3.33
C VAL A 42 17.94 -3.38 3.12
N VAL A 43 16.81 -3.89 2.61
CA VAL A 43 15.57 -3.12 2.46
C VAL A 43 15.10 -2.54 3.80
N GLY A 44 15.11 -3.32 4.87
CA GLY A 44 14.77 -2.85 6.21
C GLY A 44 15.73 -1.78 6.73
N TYR A 45 17.03 -1.88 6.42
CA TYR A 45 18.00 -0.83 6.72
C TYR A 45 17.73 0.46 5.94
N LEU A 46 17.41 0.36 4.63
CA LEU A 46 17.01 1.52 3.84
C LEU A 46 15.76 2.17 4.41
N MET A 47 14.73 1.39 4.75
CA MET A 47 13.50 1.93 5.35
C MET A 47 13.77 2.72 6.62
N LYS A 48 14.67 2.22 7.48
CA LYS A 48 15.10 2.94 8.67
C LYS A 48 15.92 4.20 8.35
N LYS A 49 16.72 4.19 7.28
CA LYS A 49 17.49 5.36 6.82
C LYS A 49 16.59 6.46 6.25
N PHE A 50 15.45 6.10 5.67
CA PHE A 50 14.46 7.04 5.14
C PHE A 50 13.39 7.45 6.17
N ASP A 51 13.53 7.05 7.44
CA ASP A 51 12.53 7.28 8.49
C ASP A 51 11.11 6.88 8.07
N TYR A 52 10.98 5.83 7.25
CA TYR A 52 9.66 5.30 6.91
C TYR A 52 9.01 4.70 8.13
N GLU A 53 7.81 5.17 8.43
CA GLU A 53 7.04 4.65 9.54
C GLU A 53 6.68 3.18 9.23
N PRO A 54 7.03 2.22 10.10
CA PRO A 54 6.77 0.80 9.83
C PRO A 54 5.26 0.47 9.82
N VAL A 55 4.46 1.33 10.45
CA VAL A 55 3.00 1.20 10.59
C VAL A 55 2.28 1.14 9.23
N PRO A 56 2.42 2.11 8.31
CA PRO A 56 1.79 2.05 6.99
C PRO A 56 2.25 0.85 6.14
N LEU A 57 3.50 0.39 6.30
CA LEU A 57 3.96 -0.79 5.57
C LEU A 57 3.20 -2.05 6.03
N VAL A 58 3.07 -2.25 7.33
CA VAL A 58 2.29 -3.38 7.89
C VAL A 58 0.82 -3.26 7.51
N LEU A 59 0.22 -2.08 7.60
CA LEU A 59 -1.15 -1.82 7.15
C LEU A 59 -1.33 -2.20 5.68
N SER A 60 -0.46 -1.72 4.79
CA SER A 60 -0.53 -2.02 3.36
C SER A 60 -0.42 -3.52 3.07
N PHE A 61 0.43 -4.23 3.80
CA PHE A 61 0.58 -5.68 3.66
C PHE A 61 -0.68 -6.43 4.10
N VAL A 62 -1.25 -6.06 5.25
CA VAL A 62 -2.50 -6.68 5.74
C VAL A 62 -3.67 -6.36 4.81
N LEU A 63 -3.85 -5.10 4.43
CA LEU A 63 -4.91 -4.67 3.51
C LEU A 63 -4.75 -5.36 2.14
N GLY A 64 -3.52 -5.48 1.64
CA GLY A 64 -3.22 -6.19 0.40
C GLY A 64 -3.65 -7.64 0.46
N ARG A 65 -3.32 -8.37 1.54
CA ARG A 65 -3.75 -9.75 1.73
C ARG A 65 -5.27 -9.89 1.79
N MET A 66 -5.95 -9.00 2.53
CA MET A 66 -7.42 -9.00 2.59
C MET A 66 -8.05 -8.71 1.23
N ALA A 67 -7.45 -7.83 0.44
CA ALA A 67 -7.89 -7.53 -0.92
C ALA A 67 -7.70 -8.74 -1.85
N GLU A 68 -6.54 -9.40 -1.80
CA GLU A 68 -6.27 -10.60 -2.60
C GLU A 68 -7.22 -11.74 -2.24
N GLU A 69 -7.47 -11.97 -0.95
CA GLU A 69 -8.43 -12.96 -0.45
C GLU A 69 -9.85 -12.67 -0.99
N SER A 70 -10.28 -11.40 -0.90
CA SER A 70 -11.60 -10.96 -1.38
C SER A 70 -11.76 -11.11 -2.90
N ILE A 71 -10.69 -10.80 -3.65
CA ILE A 71 -10.64 -10.97 -5.11
C ILE A 71 -10.67 -12.46 -5.47
N ARG A 72 -9.84 -13.28 -4.82
CA ARG A 72 -9.79 -14.73 -5.02
C ARG A 72 -11.14 -15.37 -4.71
N GLN A 73 -11.75 -15.04 -3.57
CA GLN A 73 -13.07 -15.54 -3.19
C GLN A 73 -14.14 -15.15 -4.22
N SER A 74 -14.11 -13.92 -4.71
CA SER A 74 -15.03 -13.43 -5.75
C SER A 74 -14.85 -14.17 -7.07
N LEU A 75 -13.61 -14.45 -7.48
CA LEU A 75 -13.28 -15.19 -8.71
C LEU A 75 -13.66 -16.68 -8.62
N VAL A 76 -13.48 -17.29 -7.45
CA VAL A 76 -13.88 -18.69 -7.19
C VAL A 76 -15.40 -18.83 -7.21
N LEU A 77 -16.15 -17.94 -6.53
CA LEU A 77 -17.62 -17.90 -6.61
C LEU A 77 -18.12 -17.66 -8.04
N SER A 78 -17.30 -17.00 -8.85
CA SER A 78 -17.61 -16.60 -10.23
C SER A 78 -17.27 -17.65 -11.30
N ARG A 79 -16.66 -18.78 -10.92
CA ARG A 79 -16.11 -19.76 -11.88
C ARG A 79 -15.18 -19.11 -12.92
N GLY A 80 -14.40 -18.10 -12.51
CA GLY A 80 -13.39 -17.47 -13.35
C GLY A 80 -13.87 -16.44 -14.38
N SER A 81 -15.17 -16.07 -14.44
CA SER A 81 -15.61 -15.02 -15.38
C SER A 81 -15.58 -13.62 -14.76
N VAL A 82 -14.81 -12.70 -15.33
CA VAL A 82 -14.75 -11.28 -14.92
C VAL A 82 -16.08 -10.55 -15.21
N MET A 83 -16.97 -11.18 -15.99
CA MET A 83 -18.29 -10.71 -16.37
C MET A 83 -19.25 -10.52 -15.17
N ILE A 84 -18.93 -11.10 -14.01
CA ILE A 84 -19.79 -11.06 -12.82
C ILE A 84 -19.82 -9.70 -12.14
N PHE A 85 -18.77 -8.90 -12.28
CA PHE A 85 -18.78 -7.50 -11.83
C PHE A 85 -19.85 -6.66 -12.54
N LEU A 86 -20.28 -7.08 -13.74
CA LEU A 86 -21.33 -6.41 -14.52
C LEU A 86 -22.71 -7.09 -14.41
N SER A 87 -22.76 -8.41 -14.20
CA SER A 87 -24.02 -9.16 -14.12
C SER A 87 -24.62 -9.22 -12.70
N ARG A 88 -23.83 -9.08 -11.63
CA ARG A 88 -24.34 -9.00 -10.25
C ARG A 88 -24.69 -7.54 -9.89
N PRO A 89 -25.90 -7.25 -9.39
CA PRO A 89 -26.36 -5.88 -9.14
C PRO A 89 -25.57 -5.17 -8.01
N LEU A 90 -25.07 -5.91 -7.02
CA LEU A 90 -24.34 -5.37 -5.87
C LEU A 90 -22.91 -4.87 -6.23
N PRO A 91 -22.02 -5.68 -6.83
CA PRO A 91 -20.71 -5.21 -7.28
C PRO A 91 -20.79 -4.09 -8.32
N ARG A 92 -21.78 -4.15 -9.23
CA ARG A 92 -22.01 -3.12 -10.25
C ARG A 92 -22.33 -1.76 -9.64
N ALA A 93 -23.18 -1.74 -8.61
CA ALA A 93 -23.53 -0.51 -7.90
C ALA A 93 -22.29 0.07 -7.18
N PHE A 94 -21.50 -0.77 -6.53
CA PHE A 94 -20.28 -0.33 -5.84
C PHE A 94 -19.22 0.21 -6.81
N LEU A 95 -19.05 -0.43 -7.98
CA LEU A 95 -18.14 0.00 -9.03
C LEU A 95 -18.60 1.33 -9.65
N LEU A 96 -19.90 1.50 -9.91
CA LEU A 96 -20.46 2.78 -10.36
C LEU A 96 -20.23 3.89 -9.34
N VAL A 97 -20.46 3.63 -8.05
CA VAL A 97 -20.21 4.62 -6.98
C VAL A 97 -18.73 4.97 -6.90
N ALA A 98 -17.83 3.99 -6.97
CA ALA A 98 -16.39 4.23 -7.00
C ALA A 98 -15.97 5.07 -8.22
N LEU A 99 -16.52 4.78 -9.40
CA LEU A 99 -16.28 5.53 -10.62
C LEU A 99 -16.75 6.99 -10.48
N VAL A 100 -17.95 7.21 -9.94
CA VAL A 100 -18.48 8.55 -9.68
C VAL A 100 -17.58 9.28 -8.69
N LEU A 101 -17.19 8.66 -7.58
CA LEU A 101 -16.31 9.28 -6.58
C LEU A 101 -14.92 9.65 -7.12
N ILE A 102 -14.38 8.91 -8.09
CA ILE A 102 -13.13 9.24 -8.77
C ILE A 102 -13.32 10.36 -9.80
N LEU A 103 -14.42 10.34 -10.55
CA LEU A 103 -14.69 11.31 -11.62
C LEU A 103 -15.16 12.67 -11.07
N LEU A 104 -15.88 12.68 -9.95
CA LEU A 104 -16.41 13.89 -9.30
C LEU A 104 -15.32 14.94 -9.00
N PRO A 105 -14.21 14.63 -8.29
CA PRO A 105 -13.13 15.59 -8.04
C PRO A 105 -12.31 15.94 -9.29
N LEU A 106 -12.39 15.16 -10.37
CA LEU A 106 -11.67 15.44 -11.61
C LEU A 106 -12.43 16.42 -12.53
N ILE A 107 -13.76 16.36 -12.52
CA ILE A 107 -14.65 17.17 -13.38
C ILE A 107 -15.03 18.50 -12.72
N LEU A 108 -15.21 18.51 -11.38
CA LEU A 108 -15.57 19.71 -10.62
C LEU A 108 -14.58 20.90 -10.77
N PRO A 109 -13.23 20.74 -10.70
CA PRO A 109 -12.31 21.86 -10.88
C PRO A 109 -12.27 22.36 -12.33
N ARG A 110 -12.55 21.51 -13.32
CA ARG A 110 -12.66 21.89 -14.74
C ARG A 110 -13.90 22.75 -15.01
N LEU A 111 -15.04 22.38 -14.40
CA LEU A 111 -16.30 23.13 -14.55
C LEU A 111 -16.30 24.44 -13.74
N LYS A 112 -15.70 24.44 -12.54
CA LYS A 112 -15.60 25.63 -11.68
C LYS A 112 -14.63 26.68 -12.24
N SER A 113 -13.58 26.26 -12.96
CA SER A 113 -12.67 27.16 -13.65
C SER A 113 -13.31 27.80 -14.89
N ALA A 114 -14.16 27.06 -15.62
CA ALA A 114 -14.91 27.61 -16.76
C ALA A 114 -16.01 28.61 -16.35
N LEU A 115 -16.66 28.40 -15.21
CA LEU A 115 -17.71 29.31 -14.71
C LEU A 115 -17.16 30.55 -14.00
N ARG A 116 -15.94 30.51 -13.44
CA ARG A 116 -15.30 31.69 -12.82
C ARG A 116 -14.81 32.72 -13.84
N VAL A 117 -14.48 32.32 -15.07
CA VAL A 117 -14.08 33.23 -16.15
C VAL A 117 -15.27 34.02 -16.71
N ARG A 118 -16.48 33.44 -16.70
CA ARG A 118 -17.68 34.10 -17.25
C ARG A 118 -18.31 35.13 -16.30
N GLY A 119 -17.90 35.17 -15.03
CA GLY A 119 -18.36 36.16 -14.04
C GLY A 119 -17.57 37.47 -14.03
N GLY A 120 -16.39 37.53 -14.65
CA GLY A 120 -15.52 38.73 -14.65
C GLY A 120 -15.75 39.73 -15.79
N LEU A 121 -16.63 39.42 -16.75
CA LEU A 121 -16.96 40.30 -17.89
C LEU A 121 -18.20 41.17 -17.66
N GLY A 122 -18.87 41.02 -16.51
CA GLY A 122 -20.10 41.76 -16.18
C GLY A 122 -19.90 43.08 -15.44
N GLU A 123 -18.70 43.35 -14.90
CA GLU A 123 -18.44 44.55 -14.06
C GLU A 123 -17.67 45.67 -14.78
N SER A 124 -17.30 45.53 -16.06
CA SER A 124 -16.60 46.60 -16.82
C SER A 124 -17.51 47.44 -17.72
N MET A 125 -18.83 47.35 -17.57
CA MET A 125 -19.81 48.11 -18.37
C MET A 125 -20.89 48.76 -17.51
N SER A 126 -20.47 49.36 -16.39
CA SER A 126 -21.21 50.38 -15.64
C SER A 126 -20.25 51.46 -15.16
#